data_AF-A0A6J4XYF4-F1
#
_entry.id   AF-A0A6J4XYF4-F1
#
_cell.length_a   1.000
_cell.length_b   1.000
_cell.length_c   1.000
_cell.angle_alpha   90.00
_cell.angle_beta   90.00
_cell.angle_gamma   90.00
#
_symmetry.space_group_name_H-M   'P 1'
#
loop_
_entity.id
_entity.type
_entity.pdbx_description
1 polymer ?
#
loop_
_entity_poly.entity_id
_entity_poly.type
_entity_poly.pdbx_seq_one_letter_code
_entity_poly.pdbx_strand_id
1 'polypeptide(L)'
;MSGLEMYKRLADGRHEGLVELPSESADAFRQWYHSGRGGGHPWEVYRGGNTTHIDLGVTAKADGWSVFLRGSSTSRMAETIRIALDLVKEGLPVEIHDAEELRTRLLGMDNMGIIPKFIMNHRAAQNFEKGDRVYDCAHLHDFSRKNRVLPFICWKSIDPLRPRMV
;
A
#
# COMPACT_ATOMS: atom_id res chain seq x y z
N MET A 1 -13.63 23.89 -8.88
CA MET A 1 -14.10 22.52 -9.12
C MET A 1 -14.30 21.88 -7.76
N SER A 2 -15.47 21.34 -7.48
CA SER A 2 -15.76 20.64 -6.22
C SER A 2 -15.03 19.30 -6.16
N GLY A 3 -14.91 18.71 -4.96
CA GLY A 3 -14.33 17.37 -4.81
C GLY A 3 -15.06 16.31 -5.62
N LEU A 4 -16.40 16.38 -5.68
CA LEU A 4 -17.22 15.48 -6.49
C LEU A 4 -16.96 15.63 -8.00
N GLU A 5 -16.78 16.85 -8.49
CA GLU A 5 -16.43 17.11 -9.89
C GLU A 5 -15.03 16.58 -10.23
N MET A 6 -14.06 16.77 -9.34
CA MET A 6 -12.72 16.20 -9.51
C MET A 6 -12.76 14.67 -9.53
N TYR A 7 -13.51 14.07 -8.61
CA TYR A 7 -13.68 12.62 -8.53
C TYR A 7 -14.29 12.07 -9.82
N LYS A 8 -15.42 12.62 -10.28
CA LYS A 8 -16.07 12.20 -11.54
C LYS A 8 -15.15 12.34 -12.77
N ARG A 9 -14.23 13.31 -12.75
CA ARG A 9 -13.29 13.56 -13.86
C ARG A 9 -12.07 12.63 -13.84
N LEU A 10 -11.58 12.26 -12.66
CA LEU A 10 -10.27 11.64 -12.49
C LEU A 10 -10.32 10.17 -12.05
N ALA A 11 -11.37 9.76 -11.33
CA ALA A 11 -11.56 8.39 -10.89
C ALA A 11 -11.87 7.46 -12.07
N ASP A 12 -11.69 6.15 -11.87
CA ASP A 12 -11.87 5.13 -12.89
C ASP A 12 -13.34 4.69 -13.10
N GLY A 13 -14.28 5.35 -12.43
CA GLY A 13 -15.72 5.12 -12.54
C GLY A 13 -16.25 3.98 -11.66
N ARG A 14 -15.41 3.25 -10.93
CA ARG A 14 -15.85 2.14 -10.06
C ARG A 14 -16.27 2.61 -8.66
N HIS A 15 -17.12 3.62 -8.60
CA HIS A 15 -17.54 4.27 -7.34
C HIS A 15 -18.63 3.54 -6.55
N GLU A 16 -19.14 2.43 -7.07
CA GLU A 16 -20.17 1.60 -6.43
C GLU A 16 -21.34 2.42 -5.88
N GLY A 17 -21.88 3.37 -6.65
CA GLY A 17 -23.03 4.18 -6.21
C GLY A 17 -22.73 5.30 -5.20
N LEU A 18 -21.46 5.58 -4.88
CA LEU A 18 -21.06 6.64 -3.94
C LEU A 18 -21.42 8.04 -4.44
N VAL A 19 -21.29 8.30 -5.75
CA VAL A 19 -21.50 9.63 -6.34
C VAL A 19 -22.98 10.01 -6.49
N GLU A 20 -23.87 9.06 -6.27
CA GLU A 20 -25.32 9.18 -6.30
C GLU A 20 -25.93 9.43 -4.91
N LEU A 21 -25.14 9.32 -3.85
CA LEU A 21 -25.62 9.59 -2.49
C LEU A 21 -25.91 11.08 -2.29
N PRO A 22 -26.92 11.44 -1.49
CA PRO A 22 -27.11 12.82 -1.05
C PRO A 22 -25.89 13.29 -0.24
N SER A 23 -25.25 14.40 -0.65
CA SER A 23 -23.97 14.85 -0.08
C SER A 23 -24.02 15.13 1.43
N GLU A 24 -25.16 15.57 1.94
CA GLU A 24 -25.35 15.95 3.35
C GLU A 24 -26.09 14.88 4.18
N SER A 25 -26.20 13.64 3.70
CA SER A 25 -26.90 12.57 4.42
C SER A 25 -25.94 11.56 5.02
N ALA A 26 -25.61 11.75 6.30
CA ALA A 26 -24.81 10.81 7.08
C ALA A 26 -25.45 9.41 7.13
N ASP A 27 -26.77 9.33 7.21
CA ASP A 27 -27.50 8.06 7.22
C ASP A 27 -27.41 7.32 5.88
N ALA A 28 -27.56 8.03 4.76
CA ALA A 28 -27.41 7.43 3.43
C ALA A 28 -25.99 6.90 3.24
N PHE A 29 -24.98 7.67 3.67
CA PHE A 29 -23.58 7.24 3.64
C PHE A 29 -23.35 5.99 4.51
N ARG A 30 -23.87 5.97 5.75
CA ARG A 30 -23.74 4.83 6.67
C ARG A 30 -24.40 3.57 6.11
N GLN A 31 -25.60 3.69 5.56
CA GLN A 31 -26.30 2.57 4.92
C GLN A 31 -25.53 2.05 3.70
N TRP A 32 -25.03 2.95 2.85
CA TRP A 32 -24.21 2.60 1.70
C TRP A 32 -22.93 1.87 2.13
N TYR A 33 -22.21 2.40 3.12
CA TYR A 33 -20.97 1.82 3.64
C TYR A 33 -21.16 0.39 4.18
N HIS A 34 -22.30 0.11 4.81
CA HIS A 34 -22.63 -1.22 5.34
C HIS A 34 -23.38 -2.13 4.35
N SER A 35 -23.62 -1.69 3.11
CA SER A 35 -24.44 -2.46 2.15
C SER A 35 -23.73 -3.66 1.51
N GLY A 36 -22.45 -3.93 1.81
CA GLY A 36 -21.72 -5.10 1.31
C GLY A 36 -21.24 -5.01 -0.14
N ARG A 37 -21.15 -3.79 -0.69
CA ARG A 37 -20.45 -3.54 -1.96
C ARG A 37 -18.95 -3.77 -1.75
N GLY A 38 -18.24 -4.30 -2.75
CA GLY A 38 -16.88 -4.82 -2.52
C GLY A 38 -16.04 -5.14 -3.75
N GLY A 39 -16.46 -4.71 -4.94
CA GLY A 39 -15.73 -4.91 -6.19
C GLY A 39 -15.19 -3.63 -6.83
N GLY A 40 -15.66 -2.46 -6.38
CA GLY A 40 -15.25 -1.17 -6.89
C GLY A 40 -14.16 -0.49 -6.08
N HIS A 41 -13.74 0.67 -6.56
CA HIS A 41 -12.62 1.45 -6.07
C HIS A 41 -13.09 2.86 -5.65
N PRO A 42 -14.06 3.00 -4.73
CA PRO A 42 -14.60 4.31 -4.34
C PRO A 42 -13.56 5.25 -3.70
N TRP A 43 -12.43 4.70 -3.25
CA TRP A 43 -11.45 5.39 -2.42
C TRP A 43 -10.14 5.73 -3.14
N GLU A 44 -9.99 5.48 -4.44
CA GLU A 44 -8.72 5.67 -5.14
C GLU A 44 -8.43 7.17 -5.42
N VAL A 45 -7.39 7.74 -4.80
CA VAL A 45 -6.96 9.14 -5.02
C VAL A 45 -5.76 9.25 -5.97
N TYR A 46 -4.98 8.18 -6.10
CA TYR A 46 -3.98 8.04 -7.16
C TYR A 46 -4.20 6.73 -7.89
N ARG A 47 -4.39 6.82 -9.20
CA ARG A 47 -4.60 5.64 -10.04
C ARG A 47 -3.38 4.73 -10.10
N GLY A 48 -3.63 3.43 -10.10
CA GLY A 48 -2.61 2.42 -10.25
C GLY A 48 -3.19 1.02 -10.45
N GLY A 49 -2.30 0.05 -10.62
CA GLY A 49 -2.69 -1.36 -10.51
C GLY A 49 -2.91 -1.74 -9.04
N ASN A 50 -3.25 -3.00 -8.79
CA ASN A 50 -3.53 -3.52 -7.44
C ASN A 50 -2.40 -3.30 -6.41
N THR A 51 -1.19 -2.93 -6.85
CA THR A 51 -0.01 -2.72 -6.01
C THR A 51 0.57 -1.30 -6.11
N THR A 52 -0.05 -0.38 -6.86
CA THR A 52 0.52 0.97 -7.13
C THR A 52 -0.49 2.11 -7.05
N HIS A 53 -1.74 1.82 -6.66
CA HIS A 53 -2.73 2.85 -6.33
C HIS A 53 -2.49 3.42 -4.93
N ILE A 54 -3.02 4.61 -4.67
CA ILE A 54 -3.17 5.14 -3.31
C ILE A 54 -4.67 5.24 -3.03
N ASP A 55 -5.14 4.56 -1.99
CA ASP A 55 -6.49 4.73 -1.47
C ASP A 55 -6.50 5.76 -0.35
N LEU A 56 -7.52 6.61 -0.38
CA LEU A 56 -7.99 7.47 0.70
C LEU A 56 -9.43 7.06 1.01
N GLY A 57 -9.59 6.13 1.94
CA GLY A 57 -10.90 5.61 2.31
C GLY A 57 -11.32 6.07 3.69
N VAL A 58 -12.46 5.55 4.16
CA VAL A 58 -12.92 5.78 5.53
C VAL A 58 -13.14 4.47 6.28
N THR A 59 -12.95 4.53 7.59
CA THR A 59 -13.24 3.44 8.51
C THR A 59 -14.27 3.91 9.53
N ALA A 60 -15.36 3.16 9.67
CA ALA A 60 -16.32 3.41 10.75
C ALA A 60 -15.66 3.19 12.11
N LYS A 61 -15.83 4.14 13.03
CA LYS A 61 -15.40 4.08 14.43
C LYS A 61 -16.63 4.12 15.35
N ALA A 62 -16.42 3.90 16.64
CA ALA A 62 -17.51 3.87 17.62
C ALA A 62 -18.26 5.21 17.71
N ASP A 63 -17.54 6.32 17.55
CA ASP A 63 -17.99 7.70 17.71
C ASP A 63 -17.95 8.52 16.41
N GLY A 64 -17.75 7.86 15.26
CA GLY A 64 -17.72 8.56 13.97
C GLY A 64 -16.97 7.80 12.89
N TRP A 65 -16.09 8.51 12.19
CA TRP A 65 -15.34 8.02 11.06
C TRP A 65 -13.88 8.45 11.18
N SER A 66 -12.96 7.56 10.81
CA SER A 66 -11.60 7.94 10.50
C SER A 66 -11.38 7.86 8.99
N VAL A 67 -10.35 8.56 8.53
CA VAL A 67 -9.82 8.43 7.18
C VAL A 67 -8.65 7.45 7.23
N PHE A 68 -8.53 6.58 6.24
CA PHE A 68 -7.37 5.72 6.10
C PHE A 68 -6.66 5.96 4.77
N LEU A 69 -5.34 5.80 4.78
CA LEU A 69 -4.49 5.81 3.61
C LEU A 69 -3.85 4.43 3.40
N ARG A 70 -3.89 3.94 2.16
CA ARG A 70 -3.17 2.73 1.74
C ARG A 70 -2.36 3.05 0.48
N GLY A 71 -1.05 2.90 0.55
CA GLY A 71 -0.16 3.27 -0.56
C GLY A 71 1.30 2.96 -0.27
N SER A 72 1.59 1.74 0.20
CA SER A 72 2.93 1.34 0.61
C SER A 72 3.90 1.06 -0.55
N SER A 73 3.48 1.15 -1.82
CA SER A 73 4.41 0.84 -2.92
C SER A 73 5.60 1.80 -2.96
N THR A 74 6.79 1.31 -3.35
CA THR A 74 8.04 2.11 -3.34
C THR A 74 7.90 3.44 -4.08
N SER A 75 7.18 3.45 -5.20
CA SER A 75 6.92 4.63 -6.03
C SER A 75 5.79 5.55 -5.55
N ARG A 76 5.06 5.18 -4.48
CA ARG A 76 3.90 5.94 -3.96
C ARG A 76 4.03 6.33 -2.51
N MET A 77 4.87 5.64 -1.74
CA MET A 77 5.04 5.84 -0.31
C MET A 77 5.28 7.31 0.06
N ALA A 78 6.14 8.01 -0.68
CA ALA A 78 6.44 9.41 -0.43
C ALA A 78 5.18 10.31 -0.58
N GLU A 79 4.44 10.15 -1.68
CA GLU A 79 3.16 10.82 -1.90
C GLU A 79 2.13 10.46 -0.83
N THR A 80 1.99 9.18 -0.46
CA THR A 80 1.07 8.75 0.59
C THR A 80 1.35 9.45 1.92
N ILE A 81 2.61 9.58 2.31
CA ILE A 81 2.99 10.27 3.56
C ILE A 81 2.71 11.76 3.47
N ARG A 82 2.97 12.40 2.32
CA ARG A 82 2.67 13.82 2.11
C ARG A 82 1.17 14.09 2.27
N ILE A 83 0.33 13.26 1.65
CA ILE A 83 -1.13 13.34 1.80
C ILE A 83 -1.51 13.17 3.27
N ALA A 84 -0.96 12.18 3.96
CA ALA A 84 -1.24 11.95 5.39
C ALA A 84 -0.89 13.18 6.24
N LEU A 85 0.28 13.77 6.03
CA LEU A 85 0.73 14.96 6.76
C LEU A 85 -0.19 16.15 6.51
N ASP A 86 -0.65 16.36 5.29
CA ASP A 86 -1.55 17.47 4.96
C ASP A 86 -2.94 17.27 5.60
N LEU A 87 -3.48 16.06 5.58
CA LEU A 87 -4.75 15.74 6.27
C LEU A 87 -4.64 15.93 7.80
N VAL A 88 -3.52 15.55 8.41
CA VAL A 88 -3.28 15.76 9.84
C VAL A 88 -3.18 17.25 10.18
N LYS A 89 -2.55 18.07 9.33
CA LYS A 89 -2.50 19.54 9.51
C LYS A 89 -3.89 20.16 9.50
N GLU A 90 -4.81 19.63 8.70
CA GLU A 90 -6.21 20.04 8.64
C GLU A 90 -7.08 19.45 9.77
N GLY A 91 -6.47 18.70 10.71
CA GLY A 91 -7.15 18.17 11.89
C GLY A 91 -7.99 16.91 11.65
N LEU A 92 -7.79 16.22 10.52
CA LEU A 92 -8.50 14.97 10.23
C LEU A 92 -7.90 13.78 11.01
N PRO A 93 -8.73 12.85 11.51
CA PRO A 93 -8.26 11.60 12.12
C PRO A 93 -7.81 10.63 11.01
N VAL A 94 -6.51 10.54 10.78
CA VAL A 94 -5.90 9.73 9.71
C VAL A 94 -5.19 8.49 10.25
N GLU A 95 -5.47 7.35 9.64
CA GLU A 95 -4.77 6.09 9.86
C GLU A 95 -3.98 5.71 8.59
N ILE A 96 -2.73 5.27 8.74
CA ILE A 96 -1.95 4.74 7.61
C ILE A 96 -1.95 3.22 7.72
N HIS A 97 -2.46 2.54 6.68
CA HIS A 97 -2.34 1.08 6.59
C HIS A 97 -0.87 0.68 6.50
N ASP A 98 -0.50 -0.37 7.22
CA ASP A 98 0.87 -0.88 7.29
C ASP A 98 1.88 0.19 7.78
N ALA A 99 1.47 1.08 8.70
CA ALA A 99 2.28 2.19 9.20
C ALA A 99 3.69 1.79 9.67
N GLU A 100 3.84 0.64 10.33
CA GLU A 100 5.15 0.16 10.79
C GLU A 100 6.06 -0.29 9.63
N GLU A 101 5.49 -0.87 8.57
CA GLU A 101 6.24 -1.14 7.33
C GLU A 101 6.72 0.18 6.71
N LEU A 102 5.82 1.15 6.52
CA LEU A 102 6.20 2.44 5.96
C LEU A 102 7.29 3.12 6.81
N ARG A 103 7.12 3.12 8.13
CA ARG A 103 8.10 3.67 9.07
C ARG A 103 9.46 2.99 8.93
N THR A 104 9.48 1.66 8.89
CA THR A 104 10.71 0.87 8.73
C THR A 104 11.45 1.27 7.45
N ARG A 105 10.71 1.40 6.35
CA ARG A 105 11.27 1.73 5.02
C ARG A 105 11.74 3.18 4.93
N LEU A 106 11.01 4.12 5.53
CA LEU A 106 11.43 5.53 5.60
C LEU A 106 12.73 5.72 6.36
N LEU A 107 12.94 4.91 7.40
CA LEU A 107 14.16 4.94 8.20
C LEU A 107 15.31 4.15 7.57
N GLY A 108 15.09 3.50 6.41
CA GLY A 108 16.07 2.62 5.77
C GLY A 108 16.44 1.42 6.64
N MET A 109 15.50 0.94 7.46
CA MET A 109 15.65 -0.21 8.35
C MET A 109 15.09 -1.50 7.74
N ASP A 110 14.59 -1.44 6.51
CA ASP A 110 14.16 -2.56 5.70
C ASP A 110 15.35 -3.22 4.97
N ASN A 111 15.10 -4.42 4.45
CA ASN A 111 16.03 -5.14 3.60
C ASN A 111 15.52 -5.15 2.15
N MET A 112 16.45 -5.28 1.20
CA MET A 112 16.12 -5.55 -0.19
C MET A 112 16.31 -7.04 -0.49
N GLY A 113 15.30 -7.67 -1.08
CA GLY A 113 15.38 -9.06 -1.50
C GLY A 113 16.22 -9.22 -2.77
N ILE A 114 17.28 -10.03 -2.71
CA ILE A 114 18.00 -10.44 -3.92
C ILE A 114 17.36 -11.72 -4.45
N ILE A 115 16.80 -11.66 -5.65
CA ILE A 115 16.05 -12.78 -6.24
C ILE A 115 16.74 -13.37 -7.49
N PRO A 116 16.49 -14.66 -7.81
CA PRO A 116 16.97 -15.26 -9.03
C PRO A 116 16.46 -14.55 -10.29
N LYS A 117 17.29 -14.51 -11.35
CA LYS A 117 16.98 -13.85 -12.63
C LYS A 117 15.67 -14.28 -13.28
N PHE A 118 15.23 -15.51 -13.03
CA PHE A 118 14.00 -16.07 -13.61
C PHE A 118 12.72 -15.73 -12.80
N ILE A 119 12.86 -15.11 -11.62
CA ILE A 119 11.73 -14.60 -10.84
C ILE A 119 11.52 -13.12 -11.19
N MET A 120 10.27 -12.73 -11.47
CA MET A 120 9.91 -11.32 -11.68
C MET A 120 9.84 -10.57 -10.35
N ASN A 121 10.28 -9.31 -10.31
CA ASN A 121 10.25 -8.48 -9.09
C ASN A 121 8.83 -8.29 -8.55
N HIS A 122 7.83 -8.26 -9.42
CA HIS A 122 6.44 -8.06 -9.03
C HIS A 122 5.98 -9.12 -8.02
N ARG A 123 5.69 -8.67 -6.79
CA ARG A 123 5.29 -9.49 -5.63
C ARG A 123 6.34 -10.48 -5.13
N ALA A 124 7.58 -10.43 -5.62
CA ALA A 124 8.62 -11.36 -5.17
C ALA A 124 8.95 -11.24 -3.68
N ALA A 125 8.75 -10.05 -3.10
CA ALA A 125 8.90 -9.81 -1.66
C ALA A 125 8.00 -10.71 -0.80
N GLN A 126 6.88 -11.20 -1.34
CA GLN A 126 5.96 -12.11 -0.65
C GLN A 126 6.57 -13.50 -0.39
N ASN A 127 7.68 -13.84 -1.05
CA ASN A 127 8.41 -15.09 -0.82
C ASN A 127 9.39 -15.01 0.36
N PHE A 128 9.58 -13.83 0.94
CA PHE A 128 10.41 -13.62 2.13
C PHE A 128 9.56 -13.73 3.40
N GLU A 129 10.19 -14.10 4.51
CA GLU A 129 9.51 -14.14 5.79
C GLU A 129 9.23 -12.71 6.27
N LYS A 130 8.12 -12.50 6.99
CA LYS A 130 7.81 -11.16 7.54
C LYS A 130 8.94 -10.61 8.42
N GLY A 131 9.66 -11.48 9.12
CA GLY A 131 10.82 -11.11 9.95
C GLY A 131 11.98 -10.53 9.15
N ASP A 132 12.06 -10.79 7.84
CA ASP A 132 13.13 -10.30 6.97
C ASP A 132 12.98 -8.82 6.63
N ARG A 133 11.77 -8.25 6.80
CA ARG A 133 11.46 -6.87 6.44
C ARG A 133 11.85 -6.55 4.99
N VAL A 134 11.58 -7.48 4.08
CA VAL A 134 11.79 -7.32 2.64
C VAL A 134 10.50 -6.85 1.99
N TYR A 135 10.53 -5.67 1.38
CA TYR A 135 9.37 -5.05 0.74
C TYR A 135 9.58 -4.77 -0.75
N ASP A 136 10.82 -4.79 -1.21
CA ASP A 136 11.19 -4.65 -2.62
C ASP A 136 12.30 -5.64 -2.97
N CYS A 137 12.39 -5.99 -4.25
CA CYS A 137 13.32 -6.99 -4.74
C CYS A 137 14.09 -6.47 -5.96
N ALA A 138 15.34 -6.93 -6.08
CA ALA A 138 16.18 -6.70 -7.25
C ALA A 138 16.91 -7.99 -7.65
N HIS A 139 17.41 -8.02 -8.88
CA HIS A 139 18.32 -9.06 -9.31
C HIS A 139 19.76 -8.65 -9.00
N LEU A 140 20.62 -9.63 -8.71
CA LEU A 140 22.03 -9.36 -8.44
C LEU A 140 22.74 -8.62 -9.59
N HIS A 141 22.29 -8.83 -10.83
CA HIS A 141 22.87 -8.18 -12.01
C HIS A 141 22.42 -6.72 -12.21
N ASP A 142 21.42 -6.24 -11.46
CA ASP A 142 21.02 -4.83 -11.45
C ASP A 142 22.08 -3.95 -10.76
N PHE A 143 22.95 -4.57 -9.95
CA PHE A 143 24.05 -3.89 -9.28
C PHE A 143 25.32 -3.94 -10.12
N SER A 144 25.91 -2.78 -10.40
CA SER A 144 27.24 -2.74 -11.01
C SER A 144 28.28 -3.42 -10.11
N ARG A 145 29.37 -3.95 -10.70
CA ARG A 145 30.49 -4.54 -9.92
C ARG A 145 31.17 -3.56 -8.97
N LYS A 146 30.98 -2.25 -9.17
CA LYS A 146 31.48 -1.18 -8.29
C LYS A 146 30.45 -0.74 -7.26
N ASN A 147 29.30 -1.42 -7.17
CA ASN A 147 28.23 -1.04 -6.28
C ASN A 147 28.62 -1.33 -4.82
N ARG A 148 28.48 -0.31 -3.98
CA ARG A 148 28.83 -0.35 -2.55
C ARG A 148 27.92 -1.28 -1.74
N VAL A 149 26.81 -1.76 -2.30
CA VAL A 149 25.88 -2.67 -1.59
C VAL A 149 26.31 -4.14 -1.62
N LEU A 150 27.17 -4.55 -2.58
CA LEU A 150 27.58 -5.96 -2.73
C LEU A 150 28.13 -6.60 -1.43
N PRO A 151 28.97 -5.92 -0.61
CA PRO A 151 29.47 -6.50 0.64
C PRO A 151 28.41 -6.75 1.71
N PHE A 152 27.23 -6.14 1.59
CA PHE A 152 26.12 -6.28 2.54
C PHE A 152 25.14 -7.38 2.13
N ILE A 153 25.30 -7.98 0.93
CA ILE A 153 24.45 -9.06 0.47
C ILE A 153 24.79 -10.34 1.25
N CYS A 154 23.82 -10.85 2.00
CA CYS A 154 23.93 -12.13 2.69
C CYS A 154 23.02 -13.17 2.05
N TRP A 155 23.50 -14.41 1.99
CA TRP A 155 22.66 -15.56 1.66
C TRP A 155 21.97 -16.04 2.92
N LYS A 156 20.65 -16.24 2.86
CA LYS A 156 19.98 -17.03 3.87
C LYS A 156 20.49 -18.48 3.82
N SER A 157 20.71 -19.06 4.99
CA SER A 157 20.98 -20.49 5.07
C SER A 157 19.81 -21.25 4.45
N ILE A 158 20.12 -22.15 3.53
CA ILE A 158 19.12 -23.08 3.01
C ILE A 158 19.14 -24.26 3.98
N ASP A 159 18.01 -24.52 4.64
CA ASP A 159 17.87 -25.77 5.39
C ASP A 159 17.93 -26.92 4.38
N PRO A 160 18.93 -27.82 4.47
CA PRO A 160 19.00 -28.94 3.56
C PRO A 160 17.76 -29.81 3.77
N LEU A 161 17.07 -30.12 2.67
CA LEU A 161 15.98 -31.09 2.67
C LEU A 161 16.53 -32.42 3.19
N ARG A 162 16.21 -32.74 4.45
CA ARG A 162 16.55 -34.05 5.01
C ARG A 162 15.51 -35.05 4.53
N PRO A 163 15.90 -36.17 3.88
CA PRO A 163 14.96 -37.23 3.59
C PRO A 163 14.32 -37.71 4.90
N ARG A 164 13.00 -37.89 4.91
CA ARG A 164 12.35 -38.58 6.03
C ARG A 164 12.96 -39.97 6.09
N MET A 165 13.62 -40.30 7.20
CA MET A 165 13.95 -41.69 7.47
C MET A 165 12.61 -42.41 7.67
N VAL A 166 12.25 -43.24 6.69
CA VAL A 166 11.14 -44.19 6.78
C VAL A 166 11.63 -45.42 7.52
#